data_AF-A0A8H4Y0J5-F1
#
_entry.id   AF-A0A8H4Y0J5-F1
#
_cell.length_a   1.000
_cell.length_b   1.000
_cell.length_c   1.000
_cell.angle_alpha   90.00
_cell.angle_beta   90.00
_cell.angle_gamma   90.00
#
_symmetry.space_group_name_H-M   'P 1'
#
loop_
_entity.id
_entity.type
_entity.pdbx_description
1 polymer ?
#
loop_
_entity_poly.entity_id
_entity_poly.type
_entity_poly.pdbx_seq_one_letter_code
_entity_poly.pdbx_strand_id
1 'polypeptide(L)'
;MSAELGGEVSIAVPGNVGTVVPASTSEEEWRWAVEGLGEVADCTQQKSIKAGLEPLNRFTMYLLNREIQAILFAVEPDTALNSTLLPEK
;
A
#
# COMPACT_ATOMS: atom_id res chain seq x y z
N MET A 1 -17.69 7.93 -4.43
CA MET A 1 -17.19 8.60 -5.63
C MET A 1 -16.74 7.64 -6.74
N SER A 2 -15.58 6.95 -6.67
CA SER A 2 -15.10 6.14 -7.82
C SER A 2 -16.15 5.12 -8.34
N ALA A 3 -16.77 4.35 -7.43
CA ALA A 3 -17.83 3.39 -7.79
C ALA A 3 -19.06 4.05 -8.44
N GLU A 4 -19.47 5.21 -7.96
CA GLU A 4 -20.63 5.95 -8.47
C GLU A 4 -20.38 6.54 -9.87
N LEU A 5 -19.10 6.71 -10.23
CA LEU A 5 -18.66 7.18 -11.54
C LEU A 5 -18.32 6.05 -12.51
N GLY A 6 -18.53 4.79 -12.11
CA GLY A 6 -18.16 3.62 -12.93
C GLY A 6 -16.66 3.35 -12.99
N GLY A 7 -15.90 3.81 -12.00
CA GLY A 7 -14.45 3.55 -11.91
C GLY A 7 -14.14 2.10 -11.56
N GLU A 8 -13.10 1.55 -12.18
CA GLU A 8 -12.68 0.14 -12.01
C GLU A 8 -11.49 -0.02 -11.05
N VAL A 9 -10.73 1.05 -10.85
CA VAL A 9 -9.49 1.06 -10.05
C VAL A 9 -9.50 2.28 -9.14
N SER A 10 -9.02 2.12 -7.91
CA SER A 10 -8.69 3.23 -7.01
C SER A 10 -7.27 3.05 -6.51
N ILE A 11 -6.47 4.09 -6.64
CA ILE A 11 -5.06 4.08 -6.28
C ILE A 11 -4.91 4.63 -4.85
N ALA A 12 -4.11 3.94 -4.05
CA ALA A 12 -3.72 4.36 -2.72
C ALA A 12 -2.20 4.59 -2.65
N VAL A 13 -1.83 5.64 -1.92
CA VAL A 13 -0.46 5.93 -1.54
C VAL A 13 -0.43 5.91 0.00
N PRO A 14 0.27 4.96 0.64
CA PRO A 14 0.18 4.74 2.08
C PRO A 14 1.06 5.73 2.84
N GLY A 15 0.71 7.01 2.80
CA GLY A 15 1.44 8.08 3.47
C GLY A 15 1.11 9.46 2.92
N ASN A 16 1.60 10.50 3.58
CA ASN A 16 1.38 11.87 3.13
C ASN A 16 2.34 12.23 1.99
N VAL A 17 1.80 12.60 0.83
CA VAL A 17 2.57 13.13 -0.30
C VAL A 17 3.36 14.36 0.15
N GLY A 18 4.68 14.36 -0.10
CA GLY A 18 5.64 15.35 0.38
C GLY A 18 6.43 14.91 1.62
N THR A 19 6.09 13.78 2.23
CA THR A 19 6.82 13.25 3.39
C THR A 19 8.08 12.53 2.92
N VAL A 20 9.21 13.24 2.98
CA VAL A 20 10.53 12.71 2.64
C VAL A 20 11.38 12.36 3.87
N VAL A 21 10.86 12.62 5.07
CA VAL A 21 11.49 12.30 6.36
C VAL A 21 10.50 11.47 7.19
N PRO A 22 10.92 10.34 7.79
CA PRO A 22 10.08 9.54 8.68
C PRO A 22 9.61 10.33 9.90
N ALA A 23 8.38 10.06 10.35
CA ALA A 23 7.83 10.59 11.58
C ALA A 23 7.99 9.63 12.77
N SER A 24 8.20 8.32 12.50
CA SER A 24 8.46 7.30 13.52
C SER A 24 9.51 6.28 13.06
N THR A 25 9.58 5.15 13.74
CA THR A 25 10.39 4.01 13.31
C THR A 25 9.80 3.40 12.04
N SER A 26 10.67 2.82 11.19
CA SER A 26 10.24 2.17 9.95
C SER A 26 9.27 1.02 10.21
N GLU A 27 9.42 0.28 11.31
CA GLU A 27 8.54 -0.82 11.69
C GLU A 27 7.12 -0.35 12.02
N GLU A 28 6.99 0.76 12.77
CA GLU A 28 5.68 1.30 13.12
C GLU A 28 4.96 1.87 11.91
N GLU A 29 5.66 2.66 11.10
CA GLU A 29 5.07 3.27 9.90
C GLU A 29 4.69 2.23 8.87
N TRP A 30 5.48 1.17 8.74
CA TRP A 30 5.16 0.02 7.90
C TRP A 30 3.90 -0.69 8.40
N ARG A 31 3.82 -1.00 9.70
CA ARG A 31 2.64 -1.65 10.29
C ARG A 31 1.38 -0.82 10.06
N TRP A 32 1.44 0.50 10.31
CA TRP A 32 0.29 1.39 10.08
C TRP A 32 -0.11 1.44 8.61
N ALA A 33 0.86 1.44 7.69
CA ALA A 33 0.59 1.39 6.26
C ALA A 33 -0.10 0.07 5.85
N VAL A 34 0.36 -1.08 6.35
CA VAL A 34 -0.28 -2.38 6.12
C VAL A 34 -1.71 -2.40 6.66
N GLU A 35 -1.92 -1.95 7.90
CA GLU A 35 -3.25 -1.87 8.53
C GLU A 35 -4.20 -0.98 7.71
N GLY A 36 -3.78 0.24 7.37
CA GLY A 36 -4.61 1.18 6.60
C GLY A 36 -4.89 0.70 5.17
N LEU A 37 -3.93 0.05 4.51
CA LEU A 37 -4.15 -0.54 3.19
C LEU A 37 -5.12 -1.72 3.24
N GLY A 38 -5.15 -2.48 4.34
CA GLY A 38 -6.17 -3.51 4.58
C GLY A 38 -7.58 -2.93 4.59
N GLU A 39 -7.79 -1.82 5.31
CA GLU A 39 -9.09 -1.13 5.33
C GLU A 39 -9.50 -0.61 3.93
N VAL A 40 -8.54 -0.11 3.15
CA VAL A 40 -8.77 0.32 1.76
C VAL A 40 -9.12 -0.88 0.88
N ALA A 41 -8.44 -2.01 1.03
CA ALA A 41 -8.73 -3.24 0.30
C ALA A 41 -10.16 -3.74 0.58
N ASP A 42 -10.57 -3.81 1.84
CA ASP A 42 -11.93 -4.20 2.22
C ASP A 42 -12.99 -3.25 1.62
N CYS A 43 -12.74 -1.94 1.71
CA CYS A 43 -13.64 -0.91 1.21
C CYS A 43 -13.79 -0.94 -0.32
N THR A 44 -12.70 -1.19 -1.05
CA THR A 44 -12.70 -1.28 -2.53
C THR A 44 -13.28 -2.60 -3.02
N GLN A 45 -12.99 -3.70 -2.34
CA GLN A 45 -13.54 -5.03 -2.65
C GLN A 45 -15.07 -5.04 -2.56
N GLN A 46 -15.65 -4.47 -1.49
CA GLN A 46 -17.11 -4.34 -1.34
C GLN A 46 -17.78 -3.57 -2.48
N LYS A 47 -17.01 -2.75 -3.21
CA LYS A 47 -17.47 -1.92 -4.34
C LYS A 47 -17.07 -2.49 -5.69
N SER A 48 -16.50 -3.70 -5.75
CA SER A 48 -15.96 -4.30 -6.98
C SER A 48 -14.90 -3.42 -7.69
N ILE A 49 -14.14 -2.65 -6.91
CA ILE A 49 -13.04 -1.81 -7.38
C ILE A 49 -11.71 -2.50 -7.05
N LYS A 50 -10.74 -2.42 -7.96
CA LYS A 50 -9.36 -2.87 -7.68
C LYS A 50 -8.61 -1.81 -6.90
N ALA A 51 -8.01 -2.19 -5.77
CA ALA A 51 -7.03 -1.37 -5.08
C ALA A 51 -5.68 -1.45 -5.81
N GLY A 52 -5.16 -0.30 -6.27
CA GLY A 52 -3.81 -0.17 -6.80
C GLY A 52 -2.90 0.54 -5.79
N LEU A 53 -1.62 0.18 -5.77
CA LEU A 53 -0.59 0.88 -5.02
C LEU A 53 0.29 1.67 -5.97
N GLU A 54 0.56 2.92 -5.65
CA GLU A 54 1.45 3.77 -6.45
C GLU A 54 2.71 4.13 -5.66
N PRO A 55 3.86 3.52 -5.98
CA PRO A 55 5.15 4.00 -5.53
C PRO A 55 5.44 5.37 -6.10
N LEU A 56 5.71 6.32 -5.20
CA LEU A 56 6.12 7.67 -5.59
C LEU A 56 7.63 7.79 -5.56
N ASN A 57 8.17 8.68 -6.38
CA ASN A 57 9.60 8.92 -6.40
C ASN A 57 10.09 9.44 -5.02
N ARG A 58 11.38 9.20 -4.73
CA ARG A 58 12.02 9.56 -3.45
C ARG A 58 11.99 11.05 -3.07
N PHE A 59 11.69 11.95 -4.00
CA PHE A 59 11.56 13.38 -3.74
C PHE A 59 10.15 13.76 -3.26
N THR A 60 9.21 12.84 -3.37
CA THR A 60 7.81 13.05 -3.00
C THR A 60 7.40 12.15 -1.84
N MET A 61 8.01 10.98 -1.67
CA MET A 61 7.71 10.09 -0.55
C MET A 61 8.87 9.16 -0.21
N TYR A 62 9.13 8.94 1.08
CA TYR A 62 10.13 7.96 1.52
C TYR A 62 9.55 6.54 1.74
N LEU A 63 8.29 6.40 2.18
CA LEU A 63 7.76 5.12 2.66
C LEU A 63 7.56 4.08 1.54
N LEU A 64 6.83 4.45 0.47
CA LEU A 64 6.61 3.62 -0.70
C LEU A 64 7.23 4.28 -1.94
N ASN A 65 8.48 3.92 -2.25
CA ASN A 65 9.23 4.50 -3.37
C ASN A 65 9.83 3.49 -4.35
N ARG A 66 9.60 2.20 -4.12
CA ARG A 66 10.00 1.11 -5.01
C ARG A 66 8.84 0.18 -5.29
N GLU A 67 8.81 -0.36 -6.50
CA GLU A 67 7.82 -1.35 -6.93
C GLU A 67 7.80 -2.58 -6.03
N ILE A 68 8.98 -3.05 -5.58
CA ILE A 68 9.05 -4.21 -4.69
C ILE A 68 8.36 -3.97 -3.35
N GLN A 69 8.40 -2.74 -2.81
CA GLN A 69 7.70 -2.43 -1.57
C GLN A 69 6.18 -2.48 -1.77
N ALA A 70 5.68 -2.07 -2.93
CA ALA A 70 4.25 -2.19 -3.23
C ALA A 70 3.80 -3.65 -3.30
N ILE A 71 4.63 -4.54 -3.86
CA ILE A 71 4.37 -5.97 -3.84
C ILE A 71 4.30 -6.47 -2.40
N LEU A 72 5.26 -6.09 -1.55
CA LEU A 72 5.27 -6.48 -0.14
C LEU A 72 4.03 -5.98 0.61
N PHE A 73 3.67 -4.70 0.47
CA PHE A 73 2.44 -4.15 1.06
C PHE A 73 1.18 -4.88 0.58
N ALA A 74 1.14 -5.34 -0.67
CA ALA A 74 -0.02 -6.04 -1.22
C ALA A 74 -0.16 -7.48 -0.69
N VAL A 75 0.95 -8.14 -0.34
CA VAL A 75 0.94 -9.54 0.09
C VAL A 75 1.04 -9.73 1.59
N GLU A 76 1.58 -8.77 2.33
CA GLU A 76 1.75 -8.88 3.78
C GLU A 76 0.44 -9.09 4.57
N PRO A 77 -0.68 -8.44 4.21
CA PRO A 77 -1.98 -8.77 4.80
C PRO A 77 -2.37 -10.25 4.61
N ASP A 78 -1.86 -10.90 3.57
CA ASP A 78 -2.09 -12.30 3.23
C ASP A 78 -0.88 -13.17 3.62
N THR A 79 -0.89 -13.61 4.88
CA THR A 79 0.18 -14.45 5.47
C THR A 79 0.53 -15.71 4.66
N ALA A 80 -0.34 -16.22 3.78
CA ALA A 80 -0.05 -17.38 2.94
C ALA A 80 0.93 -17.09 1.79
N LEU A 81 0.91 -15.88 1.22
CA LEU A 81 1.78 -15.46 0.11
C LEU A 81 3.18 -15.05 0.55
N ASN A 82 3.32 -14.61 1.81
CA ASN A 82 4.61 -14.20 2.40
C ASN A 82 5.71 -15.27 2.32
N SER A 83 5.33 -16.56 2.28
CA SER A 83 6.27 -17.69 2.16
C SER A 83 6.87 -17.89 0.76
N THR A 84 6.27 -17.30 -0.28
CA THR A 84 6.63 -17.55 -1.69
C THR A 84 7.40 -16.39 -2.33
N LEU A 85 7.23 -15.16 -1.83
CA LEU A 85 7.75 -13.94 -2.46
C LEU A 85 8.90 -13.27 -1.69
N LEU A 86 9.16 -13.67 -0.45
CA LEU A 86 10.28 -13.19 0.34
C LEU A 86 11.44 -14.20 0.22
N PRO A 87 12.59 -13.85 -0.39
CA PRO A 87 13.75 -14.72 -0.31
C PRO A 87 14.13 -14.91 1.16
N GLU A 88 14.45 -16.16 1.54
CA GLU A 88 15.03 -16.44 2.85
C GLU A 88 16.27 -15.56 3.06
N LYS A 89 16.42 -15.04 4.28
CA LYS A 89 17.47 -14.11 4.71
C LYS A 89 18.87 -14.54 4.29
#